data_AF-A0A5P8WF23-F1
#
_entry.id   AF-A0A5P8WF23-F1
#
_cell.length_a   1.000
_cell.length_b   1.000
_cell.length_c   1.000
_cell.angle_alpha   90.00
_cell.angle_beta   90.00
_cell.angle_gamma   90.00
#
_symmetry.space_group_name_H-M   'P 1'
#
loop_
_entity.id
_entity.type
_entity.pdbx_description
1 polymer ?
#
loop_
_entity_poly.entity_id
_entity_poly.type
_entity_poly.pdbx_seq_one_letter_code
_entity_poly.pdbx_strand_id
1 'polypeptide(L)'
;MIPFHEKSDTDVRRESFAASKFFNCEWAKKRIANWYEALFTAVRGASRREDIAIRSQARLLRMEKLKMASLVGENPGFDFLQQCCHDDPALQIVIKKLLAKFPQWGVAIVDGVLVDRER
;
A
#
# COMPACT_ATOMS: atom_id res chain seq x y z
N MET A 1 1.94 42.60 50.74
CA MET A 1 0.85 42.84 49.77
C MET A 1 1.27 42.14 48.48
N ILE A 2 0.54 41.08 48.10
CA ILE A 2 0.89 40.15 47.01
C ILE A 2 0.40 40.73 45.66
N PRO A 3 0.84 40.21 44.50
CA PRO A 3 -0.07 39.25 43.86
C PRO A 3 0.61 38.00 43.33
N PHE A 4 -0.09 36.90 43.57
CA PHE A 4 0.06 35.62 42.91
C PHE A 4 -0.04 35.84 41.39
N HIS A 5 0.94 35.36 40.63
CA HIS A 5 0.71 35.11 39.21
C HIS A 5 0.43 33.63 39.02
N GLU A 6 -0.86 33.32 39.06
CA GLU A 6 -1.46 32.10 38.55
C GLU A 6 -1.02 31.94 37.09
N LYS A 7 -0.31 30.85 36.76
CA LYS A 7 -0.13 30.40 35.38
C LYS A 7 -0.94 29.14 35.21
N SER A 8 -2.24 29.32 35.06
CA SER A 8 -3.04 28.50 34.17
C SER A 8 -2.52 28.76 32.75
N ASP A 9 -2.05 27.72 32.07
CA ASP A 9 -2.72 27.28 30.85
C ASP A 9 -2.03 26.05 30.26
N THR A 10 -2.87 25.03 30.10
CA THR A 10 -2.66 23.85 29.30
C THR A 10 -2.36 24.24 27.85
N ASP A 11 -1.14 23.97 27.38
CA ASP A 11 -0.92 23.73 25.96
C ASP A 11 0.14 22.64 25.76
N VAL A 12 -0.23 21.41 26.10
CA VAL A 12 0.40 20.25 25.44
C VAL A 12 -0.07 20.31 24.00
N ARG A 13 0.73 21.01 23.17
CA ARG A 13 0.59 21.19 21.73
C ARG A 13 -0.07 19.97 21.08
N ARG A 14 -1.36 20.13 20.79
CA ARG A 14 -2.16 19.15 20.03
C ARG A 14 -1.52 18.88 18.65
N GLU A 15 -0.78 19.86 18.13
CA GLU A 15 0.03 19.78 16.90
C GLU A 15 1.24 18.84 17.00
N SER A 16 1.92 18.79 18.16
CA SER A 16 3.08 17.89 18.36
C SER A 16 2.68 16.42 18.33
N PHE A 17 1.49 16.10 18.85
CA PHE A 17 0.98 14.72 18.85
C PHE A 17 0.50 14.29 17.47
N ALA A 18 -0.13 15.21 16.71
CA ALA A 18 -0.50 14.97 15.33
C ALA A 18 0.76 14.75 14.46
N ALA A 19 1.74 15.65 14.51
CA ALA A 19 2.99 15.54 13.75
C ALA A 19 3.77 14.26 14.08
N SER A 20 3.81 13.84 15.35
CA SER A 20 4.45 12.59 15.77
C SER A 20 3.75 11.35 15.19
N LYS A 21 2.41 11.33 15.15
CA LYS A 21 1.65 10.26 14.48
C LYS A 21 1.89 10.26 12.97
N PHE A 22 1.90 11.43 12.32
CA PHE A 22 2.18 11.54 10.89
C PHE A 22 3.58 11.03 10.53
N PHE A 23 4.60 11.42 11.29
CA PHE A 23 5.98 10.98 11.07
C PHE A 23 6.12 9.46 11.24
N ASN A 24 5.49 8.89 12.26
CA ASN A 24 5.50 7.44 12.49
C ASN A 24 4.79 6.69 11.35
N CYS A 25 3.64 7.20 10.89
CA CYS A 25 2.91 6.60 9.77
C CYS A 25 3.70 6.67 8.45
N GLU A 26 4.34 7.79 8.13
CA GLU A 26 5.15 7.90 6.91
C GLU A 26 6.35 6.96 6.93
N TRP A 27 7.04 6.85 8.06
CA TRP A 27 8.14 5.91 8.22
C TRP A 27 7.68 4.46 8.12
N ALA A 28 6.53 4.12 8.70
CA ALA A 28 5.93 2.81 8.55
C ALA A 28 5.59 2.51 7.09
N LYS A 29 4.92 3.44 6.39
CA LYS A 29 4.61 3.33 4.95
C LYS A 29 5.87 3.11 4.11
N LYS A 30 6.91 3.91 4.34
CA LYS A 30 8.18 3.83 3.61
C LYS A 30 8.93 2.53 3.87
N ARG A 31 8.94 2.07 5.13
CA ARG A 31 9.60 0.81 5.51
C ARG A 31 8.89 -0.40 4.91
N ILE A 32 7.56 -0.37 4.90
CA ILE A 32 6.73 -1.39 4.24
C ILE A 32 7.00 -1.40 2.73
N ALA A 33 7.01 -0.24 2.08
CA ALA A 33 7.30 -0.13 0.65
C ALA A 33 8.69 -0.70 0.29
N ASN A 34 9.74 -0.29 1.01
CA ASN A 34 11.10 -0.82 0.80
C ASN A 34 11.18 -2.34 0.98
N TRP A 35 10.46 -2.88 1.96
CA TRP A 35 10.44 -4.32 2.22
C TRP A 35 9.80 -5.11 1.06
N TYR A 36 8.68 -4.61 0.52
CA TYR A 36 8.06 -5.21 -0.67
C TYR A 36 8.99 -5.17 -1.89
N GLU A 37 9.63 -4.04 -2.17
CA GLU A 37 10.52 -3.89 -3.33
C GLU A 37 11.75 -4.82 -3.27
N ALA A 38 12.36 -4.96 -2.08
CA ALA A 38 13.46 -5.89 -1.86
C ALA A 38 13.04 -7.34 -2.12
N LEU A 39 11.87 -7.74 -1.63
CA LEU A 39 11.32 -9.08 -1.84
C LEU A 39 10.98 -9.36 -3.31
N PHE A 40 10.35 -8.40 -4.00
CA PHE A 40 10.07 -8.54 -5.44
C PHE A 40 11.35 -8.64 -6.27
N THR A 41 12.42 -7.96 -5.85
CA THR A 41 13.73 -8.06 -6.50
C THR A 41 14.37 -9.42 -6.26
N ALA A 42 14.27 -9.97 -5.04
CA ALA A 42 14.78 -11.31 -4.72
C ALA A 42 14.05 -12.43 -5.50
N VAL A 43 12.73 -12.31 -5.66
CA VAL A 43 11.92 -13.24 -6.48
C VAL A 43 12.44 -13.33 -7.92
N ARG A 44 12.81 -12.19 -8.52
CA ARG A 44 13.34 -12.15 -9.90
C ARG A 44 14.69 -12.86 -10.08
N GLY A 45 15.41 -13.15 -8.99
CA GLY A 45 16.74 -13.77 -9.03
C GLY A 45 16.84 -15.19 -8.44
N ALA A 46 15.74 -15.81 -8.01
CA ALA A 46 15.78 -17.06 -7.25
C ALA A 46 15.92 -18.35 -8.11
N SER A 47 16.56 -19.40 -7.54
CA SER A 47 16.77 -20.71 -8.17
C SER A 47 15.59 -21.67 -7.98
N ARG A 48 15.38 -22.64 -8.91
CA ARG A 48 14.18 -23.50 -9.10
C ARG A 48 13.51 -24.10 -7.85
N ARG A 49 14.26 -24.38 -6.77
CA ARG A 49 13.74 -24.98 -5.51
C ARG A 49 13.28 -23.92 -4.50
N GLU A 50 14.00 -22.82 -4.39
CA GLU A 50 13.61 -21.65 -3.60
C GLU A 50 12.45 -20.91 -4.29
N ASP A 51 12.38 -21.04 -5.61
CA ASP A 51 11.41 -20.47 -6.52
C ASP A 51 9.94 -20.75 -6.13
N ILE A 52 9.60 -21.94 -5.62
CA ILE A 52 8.19 -22.27 -5.29
C ILE A 52 7.75 -21.56 -4.01
N ALA A 53 8.57 -21.60 -2.96
CA ALA A 53 8.28 -20.94 -1.69
C ALA A 53 8.29 -19.41 -1.85
N ILE A 54 9.27 -18.89 -2.58
CA ILE A 54 9.42 -17.45 -2.85
C ILE A 54 8.28 -16.93 -3.74
N ARG A 55 7.88 -17.66 -4.80
CA ARG A 55 6.68 -17.30 -5.60
C ARG A 55 5.39 -17.36 -4.78
N SER A 56 5.25 -18.36 -3.91
CA SER A 56 4.08 -18.47 -3.03
C SER A 56 3.98 -17.31 -2.04
N GLN A 57 5.11 -16.89 -1.45
CA GLN A 57 5.16 -15.70 -0.60
C GLN A 57 4.87 -14.43 -1.40
N ALA A 58 5.46 -14.26 -2.59
CA ALA A 58 5.20 -13.10 -3.45
C ALA A 58 3.71 -12.96 -3.79
N ARG A 59 3.01 -14.07 -4.03
CA ARG A 59 1.56 -14.06 -4.22
C ARG A 59 0.80 -13.55 -3.00
N LEU A 60 1.14 -14.02 -1.80
CA LEU A 60 0.52 -13.56 -0.55
C LEU A 60 0.75 -12.06 -0.33
N LEU A 61 1.97 -11.60 -0.59
CA LEU A 61 2.36 -10.19 -0.46
C LEU A 61 1.57 -9.27 -1.40
N ARG A 62 1.37 -9.69 -2.66
CA ARG A 62 0.53 -8.95 -3.61
C ARG A 62 -0.92 -8.86 -3.15
N MET A 63 -1.47 -9.98 -2.69
CA MET A 63 -2.82 -10.03 -2.14
C MET A 63 -2.96 -9.10 -0.92
N GLU A 64 -1.97 -9.07 -0.03
CA GLU A 64 -1.96 -8.20 1.14
C GLU A 64 -1.89 -6.73 0.74
N LYS A 65 -1.03 -6.35 -0.21
CA LYS A 65 -0.97 -4.99 -0.75
C LYS A 65 -2.30 -4.56 -1.40
N LEU A 66 -2.97 -5.45 -2.16
CA LEU A 66 -4.30 -5.18 -2.71
C LEU A 66 -5.38 -4.99 -1.63
N LYS A 67 -5.33 -5.80 -0.55
CA LYS A 67 -6.22 -5.61 0.61
C LYS A 67 -5.97 -4.29 1.31
N MET A 68 -4.71 -3.92 1.51
CA MET A 68 -4.34 -2.63 2.11
C MET A 68 -4.79 -1.46 1.23
N ALA A 69 -4.62 -1.54 -0.08
CA ALA A 69 -5.18 -0.55 -1.01
C ALA A 69 -6.70 -0.43 -0.87
N SER A 70 -7.41 -1.55 -0.70
CA SER A 70 -8.86 -1.54 -0.45
C SER A 70 -9.26 -0.88 0.87
N LEU A 71 -8.42 -0.98 1.90
CA LEU A 71 -8.66 -0.41 3.23
C LEU A 71 -8.32 1.08 3.28
N VAL A 72 -7.17 1.46 2.70
CA VAL A 72 -6.64 2.83 2.72
C VAL A 72 -7.30 3.69 1.64
N GLY A 73 -7.78 3.09 0.55
CA GLY A 73 -8.31 3.81 -0.61
C GLY A 73 -7.23 4.47 -1.47
N GLU A 74 -5.96 4.15 -1.23
CA GLU A 74 -4.83 4.58 -2.05
C GLU A 74 -4.63 3.63 -3.24
N ASN A 75 -4.42 4.20 -4.43
CA ASN A 75 -4.15 3.42 -5.64
C ASN A 75 -2.76 2.76 -5.52
N PRO A 76 -2.64 1.42 -5.65
CA PRO A 76 -1.37 0.72 -5.53
C PRO A 76 -0.42 0.93 -6.74
N GLY A 77 -0.89 1.58 -7.79
CA GLY A 77 -0.13 1.93 -9.01
C GLY A 77 -0.39 0.97 -10.18
N PHE A 78 -0.40 1.51 -11.39
CA PHE A 78 -0.69 0.76 -12.63
C PHE A 78 0.30 -0.40 -12.85
N ASP A 79 1.61 -0.15 -12.74
CA ASP A 79 2.65 -1.17 -12.96
C ASP A 79 2.48 -2.37 -12.01
N PHE A 80 2.12 -2.11 -10.76
CA PHE A 80 1.89 -3.15 -9.76
C PHE A 80 0.64 -3.98 -10.11
N LEU A 81 -0.46 -3.32 -10.49
CA LEU A 81 -1.68 -4.00 -10.90
C LEU A 81 -1.45 -4.85 -12.17
N GLN A 82 -0.69 -4.34 -13.13
CA GLN A 82 -0.33 -5.06 -14.34
C GLN A 82 0.50 -6.32 -14.02
N GLN A 83 1.52 -6.20 -13.17
CA GLN A 83 2.29 -7.36 -12.71
C GLN A 83 1.42 -8.41 -12.01
N CYS A 84 0.47 -7.98 -11.18
CA CYS A 84 -0.46 -8.90 -10.52
C CYS A 84 -1.41 -9.60 -11.50
N CYS A 85 -1.82 -8.92 -12.58
CA CYS A 85 -2.71 -9.46 -13.60
C CYS A 85 -2.06 -10.58 -14.43
N HIS A 86 -0.75 -10.49 -14.72
CA HIS A 86 -0.03 -11.50 -15.50
C HIS A 86 0.27 -12.78 -14.70
N ASP A 87 0.40 -12.69 -13.38
CA ASP A 87 0.91 -13.80 -12.57
C ASP A 87 -0.16 -14.81 -12.11
N ASP A 88 -1.33 -14.36 -11.66
CA ASP A 88 -2.35 -15.27 -11.10
C ASP A 88 -3.78 -14.81 -11.45
N PRO A 89 -4.62 -15.66 -12.07
CA PRO A 89 -6.03 -15.35 -12.35
C PRO A 89 -6.84 -15.01 -11.09
N ALA A 90 -6.47 -15.52 -9.91
CA ALA A 90 -7.11 -15.17 -8.64
C ALA A 90 -6.88 -13.69 -8.25
N LEU A 91 -5.70 -13.14 -8.54
CA LEU A 91 -5.42 -11.73 -8.30
C LEU A 91 -6.23 -10.83 -9.23
N GLN A 92 -6.50 -11.26 -10.48
CA GLN A 92 -7.35 -10.52 -11.41
C GLN A 92 -8.76 -10.29 -10.83
N ILE A 93 -9.34 -11.28 -10.16
CA ILE A 93 -10.67 -11.15 -9.52
C ILE A 93 -10.65 -10.07 -8.43
N VAL A 94 -9.59 -10.05 -7.62
CA VAL A 94 -9.42 -9.07 -6.55
C VAL A 94 -9.24 -7.67 -7.12
N ILE A 95 -8.42 -7.52 -8.17
CA ILE A 95 -8.22 -6.24 -8.84
C ILE A 95 -9.53 -5.75 -9.46
N LYS A 96 -10.29 -6.61 -10.14
CA LYS A 96 -11.61 -6.24 -10.69
C LYS A 96 -12.55 -5.72 -9.60
N LYS A 97 -12.61 -6.39 -8.45
CA LYS A 97 -13.41 -5.94 -7.30
C LYS A 97 -12.91 -4.62 -6.73
N LEU A 98 -11.59 -4.44 -6.68
CA LEU A 98 -10.95 -3.23 -6.19
C LEU A 98 -11.27 -2.03 -7.10
N LEU A 99 -11.10 -2.18 -8.41
CA LEU A 99 -11.40 -1.15 -9.41
C LEU A 99 -12.90 -0.82 -9.47
N ALA A 100 -13.78 -1.80 -9.28
CA ALA A 100 -15.22 -1.55 -9.15
C ALA A 100 -15.57 -0.74 -7.89
N LYS A 101 -14.79 -0.90 -6.81
CA LYS A 101 -14.95 -0.11 -5.57
C LYS A 101 -14.39 1.31 -5.70
N PHE A 102 -13.34 1.49 -6.50
CA PHE A 102 -12.65 2.76 -6.71
C PHE A 102 -12.61 3.16 -8.19
N PRO A 103 -13.76 3.50 -8.81
CA PRO A 103 -13.81 3.87 -10.23
C PRO A 103 -13.02 5.14 -10.55
N GLN A 104 -12.76 6.00 -9.55
CA GLN A 104 -11.99 7.24 -9.70
C GLN A 104 -10.51 7.02 -10.01
N TRP A 105 -10.01 5.79 -9.93
CA TRP A 105 -8.62 5.50 -10.30
C TRP A 105 -8.40 5.43 -11.80
N GLY A 106 -9.45 5.47 -12.62
CA GLY A 106 -9.33 5.49 -14.08
C GLY A 106 -8.89 4.18 -14.71
N VAL A 107 -8.58 3.13 -13.93
CA VAL A 107 -8.07 1.86 -14.47
C VAL A 107 -9.18 0.83 -14.64
N ALA A 108 -9.10 0.04 -15.72
CA ALA A 108 -9.98 -1.10 -15.98
C ALA A 108 -9.20 -2.35 -16.42
N ILE A 109 -9.84 -3.52 -16.32
CA ILE A 109 -9.34 -4.76 -16.90
C ILE A 109 -10.22 -5.14 -18.08
N VAL A 110 -9.65 -5.19 -19.27
CA VAL A 110 -10.28 -5.61 -20.53
C VAL A 110 -9.52 -6.82 -21.05
N ASP A 111 -10.20 -7.95 -21.24
CA ASP A 111 -9.62 -9.22 -21.72
C ASP A 111 -8.37 -9.70 -20.95
N GLY A 112 -8.33 -9.44 -19.64
CA GLY A 112 -7.21 -9.80 -18.77
C GLY A 112 -6.04 -8.82 -18.80
N VAL A 113 -6.13 -7.75 -19.60
CA VAL A 113 -5.13 -6.68 -19.72
C VAL A 113 -5.61 -5.45 -18.96
N LEU A 114 -4.67 -4.80 -18.24
CA LEU A 114 -4.93 -3.52 -17.59
C LEU A 114 -4.92 -2.38 -18.61
N VAL A 115 -5.93 -1.52 -18.59
CA VAL A 115 -6.08 -0.37 -19.48
C VAL A 115 -6.43 0.86 -18.65
N ASP A 116 -5.79 1.98 -18.96
CA ASP A 116 -6.14 3.28 -18.42
C ASP A 116 -7.29 3.89 -19.24
N ARG A 117 -8.37 4.31 -18.58
CA ARG A 117 -9.59 4.87 -19.19
C ARG A 117 -9.46 6.34 -19.52
N GLU A 118 -8.42 7.03 -19.02
CA GLU A 118 -8.21 8.46 -19.30
C GLU A 118 -7.35 8.72 -20.56
N ARG A 119 -7.05 7.68 -21.36
CA ARG A 119 -6.19 7.77 -22.55
C ARG A 119 -6.91 7.56 -23.86
#